data_AF-A0A9E2GUV3-F1
#
_entry.id   AF-A0A9E2GUV3-F1
#
_cell.length_a   1.000
_cell.length_b   1.000
_cell.length_c   1.000
_cell.angle_alpha   90.00
_cell.angle_beta   90.00
_cell.angle_gamma   90.00
#
_symmetry.space_group_name_H-M   'P 1'
#
loop_
_entity.id
_entity.type
_entity.pdbx_description
1 polymer ?
#
loop_
_entity_poly.entity_id
_entity_poly.type
_entity_poly.pdbx_seq_one_letter_code
_entity_poly.pdbx_strand_id
1 'polypeptide(L)'
;MTLARQFTRVLLAMGILCLAVGCDEEKKKTTDACDGVNCGDHGTCVSTTGVAVCDCDPGYHPEGLTCAVNTENTPAAFDSTPSADATEMDEYAYDIVCTDIDGDTLVLTVDGADTCGGTLTDDGDGTGIYVFTPQVGVSLTGCVLSIGCDDGSGPTLQTTNITVHELHLRECLDDGQWLGQLNGTTDASSINGGTIAEVPWDASYDSGMAELLALVPVDPGQSATVNVTLTGVTVVATYYAFPDLVRMYLADGNGTIKVYLPQDPAQLAPWLPRTGQRITVTVTQVSNWNGTPQIQLVDGESWVVDSTGNEVEVAERNAGVPITAADVNVLIRVTGTLISDGVGCGGDLFCYQLDYGADQPVTFRTATSMLQPNLCLTFMGPVTLFNGEPQLTTYGTDWSVWF
;
A
#
# COMPACT_ATOMS: atom_id res chain seq x y z
N MET A 1 -21.20 -39.18 -29.67
CA MET A 1 -22.31 -39.98 -30.23
C MET A 1 -23.50 -39.06 -30.39
N THR A 2 -23.76 -38.51 -31.59
CA THR A 2 -24.68 -39.08 -32.60
C THR A 2 -26.12 -39.18 -32.06
N LEU A 3 -27.18 -38.74 -32.72
CA LEU A 3 -27.38 -38.33 -34.11
C LEU A 3 -28.78 -37.70 -34.17
N ALA A 4 -28.91 -36.70 -35.03
CA ALA A 4 -29.96 -36.52 -36.04
C ALA A 4 -31.17 -37.48 -36.03
N ARG A 5 -32.37 -36.91 -36.20
CA ARG A 5 -33.47 -37.56 -36.93
C ARG A 5 -34.09 -36.58 -37.93
N GLN A 6 -33.58 -36.66 -39.16
CA GLN A 6 -34.31 -36.33 -40.39
C GLN A 6 -35.42 -37.37 -40.63
N PHE A 7 -36.52 -36.97 -41.27
CA PHE A 7 -37.44 -37.72 -42.15
C PHE A 7 -38.67 -36.79 -42.34
N THR A 8 -39.19 -36.42 -43.53
CA THR A 8 -39.19 -37.02 -44.86
C THR A 8 -39.59 -35.99 -45.92
N ARG A 9 -39.05 -36.21 -47.12
CA ARG A 9 -39.16 -35.50 -48.41
C ARG A 9 -40.59 -35.41 -48.98
N VAL A 10 -40.87 -34.33 -49.74
CA VAL A 10 -41.51 -34.42 -51.07
C VAL A 10 -40.89 -33.37 -51.99
N LEU A 11 -40.26 -33.84 -53.07
CA LEU A 11 -39.82 -33.04 -54.21
C LEU A 11 -41.00 -32.78 -55.15
N LEU A 12 -41.15 -31.55 -55.66
CA LEU A 12 -41.41 -31.33 -57.08
C LEU A 12 -40.88 -29.95 -57.50
N ALA A 13 -40.05 -29.95 -58.55
CA ALA A 13 -39.42 -28.79 -59.15
C ALA A 13 -40.14 -28.38 -60.45
N MET A 14 -40.33 -27.08 -60.65
CA MET A 14 -40.55 -26.33 -61.92
C MET A 14 -41.08 -24.94 -61.51
N GLY A 15 -40.61 -23.77 -61.93
CA GLY A 15 -39.55 -23.34 -62.83
C GLY A 15 -39.54 -21.79 -62.82
N ILE A 16 -38.33 -21.24 -62.87
CA ILE A 16 -37.86 -19.86 -63.15
C ILE A 16 -38.92 -18.81 -63.60
N LEU A 17 -38.98 -17.66 -62.90
CA LEU A 17 -38.89 -16.32 -63.50
C LEU A 17 -38.53 -15.25 -62.44
N CYS A 18 -37.40 -14.56 -62.63
CA CYS A 18 -36.98 -13.40 -61.85
C CYS A 18 -38.01 -12.27 -61.93
N LEU A 19 -38.36 -11.65 -60.80
CA LEU A 19 -38.62 -10.22 -60.65
C LEU A 19 -38.33 -9.84 -59.19
N ALA A 20 -37.58 -8.75 -59.04
CA ALA A 20 -36.96 -8.27 -57.80
C ALA A 20 -37.96 -7.53 -56.87
N VAL A 21 -37.44 -7.18 -55.68
CA VAL A 21 -37.98 -6.25 -54.65
C VAL A 21 -38.96 -6.92 -53.67
N GLY A 22 -38.75 -6.95 -52.35
CA GLY A 22 -37.70 -6.48 -51.46
C GLY A 22 -38.04 -6.99 -50.05
N CYS A 23 -37.03 -7.29 -49.23
CA CYS A 23 -37.21 -7.51 -47.80
C CYS A 23 -37.58 -6.16 -47.17
N ASP A 24 -38.77 -6.04 -46.57
CA ASP A 24 -39.11 -4.89 -45.73
C ASP A 24 -38.79 -5.26 -44.27
N GLU A 25 -37.54 -4.99 -43.88
CA GLU A 25 -37.25 -4.79 -42.46
C GLU A 25 -37.77 -3.39 -42.13
N GLU A 26 -38.77 -3.29 -41.25
CA GLU A 26 -39.19 -2.01 -40.69
C GLU A 26 -38.01 -1.39 -39.91
N LYS A 27 -37.17 -0.64 -40.63
CA LYS A 27 -36.30 0.37 -40.04
C LYS A 27 -37.23 1.45 -39.48
N LYS A 28 -37.56 1.34 -38.19
CA LYS A 28 -38.06 2.47 -37.41
C LYS A 28 -36.99 3.56 -37.49
N LYS A 29 -37.15 4.49 -38.45
CA LYS A 29 -36.35 5.70 -38.57
C LYS A 29 -36.59 6.50 -37.29
N THR A 30 -35.71 6.37 -36.31
CA THR A 30 -35.57 7.37 -35.25
C THR A 30 -35.14 8.64 -35.98
N THR A 31 -36.10 9.52 -36.25
CA THR A 31 -35.84 10.88 -36.71
C THR A 31 -34.91 11.50 -35.68
N ASP A 32 -33.71 11.88 -36.12
CA ASP A 32 -32.80 12.70 -35.33
C ASP A 32 -33.57 13.94 -34.90
N ALA A 33 -33.61 14.20 -33.59
CA ALA A 33 -34.37 15.32 -33.05
C ALA A 33 -33.85 16.66 -33.60
N CYS A 34 -32.59 16.72 -34.01
CA CYS A 34 -31.94 17.88 -34.60
C CYS A 34 -32.08 17.99 -36.13
N ASP A 35 -32.75 17.05 -36.81
CA ASP A 35 -32.94 17.10 -38.26
C ASP A 35 -33.76 18.35 -38.68
N GLY A 36 -33.09 19.32 -39.31
CA GLY A 36 -33.70 20.58 -39.75
C GLY A 36 -33.85 21.65 -38.66
N VAL A 37 -33.33 21.42 -37.45
CA VAL A 37 -33.30 22.44 -36.38
C VAL A 37 -32.11 23.37 -36.61
N ASN A 38 -32.38 24.68 -36.64
CA ASN A 38 -31.35 25.71 -36.74
C ASN A 38 -31.36 26.54 -35.45
N CYS A 39 -30.31 26.41 -34.65
CA CYS A 39 -30.12 27.13 -33.39
C CYS A 39 -29.61 28.58 -33.56
N GLY A 40 -29.54 29.07 -34.80
CA GLY A 40 -28.96 30.36 -35.15
C GLY A 40 -27.44 30.29 -35.24
N ASP A 41 -26.79 31.44 -35.34
CA ASP A 41 -25.34 31.55 -35.53
C ASP A 41 -24.54 31.29 -34.23
N HIS A 42 -25.23 31.19 -33.08
CA HIS A 42 -24.63 31.13 -31.73
C HIS A 42 -25.04 29.88 -30.94
N GLY A 43 -25.34 28.79 -31.62
CA GLY A 43 -25.67 27.55 -30.93
C GLY A 43 -25.63 26.32 -31.81
N THR A 44 -25.37 25.19 -31.16
CA THR A 44 -25.36 23.87 -31.77
C THR A 44 -26.57 23.08 -31.31
N CYS A 45 -27.28 22.43 -32.24
CA CYS A 45 -28.39 21.56 -31.84
C CYS A 45 -27.87 20.28 -31.20
N VAL A 46 -28.38 19.97 -30.01
CA VAL A 46 -28.15 18.72 -29.29
C VAL A 46 -29.49 18.03 -28.98
N SER A 47 -29.49 16.69 -28.98
CA SER A 47 -30.69 15.91 -28.68
C SER A 47 -30.71 15.46 -27.22
N THR A 48 -31.49 16.14 -26.39
CA THR A 48 -31.69 15.78 -24.98
C THR A 48 -33.02 15.06 -24.80
N THR A 49 -33.00 13.79 -24.40
CA THR A 49 -34.20 12.93 -24.24
C THR A 49 -35.08 12.79 -25.50
N GLY A 50 -34.48 12.92 -26.69
CA GLY A 50 -35.18 12.82 -27.97
C GLY A 50 -35.90 14.12 -28.39
N VAL A 51 -35.60 15.24 -27.71
CA VAL A 51 -36.05 16.58 -28.06
C VAL A 51 -34.83 17.41 -28.44
N ALA A 52 -34.94 18.21 -29.50
CA ALA A 52 -33.89 19.17 -29.86
C ALA A 52 -33.83 20.30 -28.84
N VAL A 53 -32.62 20.56 -28.36
CA VAL A 53 -32.26 21.66 -27.48
C VAL A 53 -31.07 22.38 -28.13
N CYS A 54 -31.04 23.71 -28.04
CA CYS A 54 -29.88 24.48 -28.48
C CYS A 54 -28.89 24.60 -27.32
N ASP A 55 -27.69 24.06 -27.54
CA ASP A 55 -26.52 24.32 -26.73
C ASP A 55 -25.89 25.61 -27.25
N CYS A 56 -26.04 26.69 -26.48
CA CYS A 56 -25.70 28.03 -26.92
C CYS A 56 -24.25 28.37 -26.57
N ASP A 57 -23.60 29.14 -27.44
CA ASP A 57 -22.26 29.68 -27.18
C ASP A 57 -22.28 30.58 -25.92
N PRO A 58 -21.15 30.74 -25.22
CA PRO A 58 -21.03 31.70 -24.12
C PRO A 58 -21.52 33.10 -24.53
N GLY A 59 -22.28 33.73 -23.64
CA GLY A 59 -22.99 34.99 -23.89
C GLY A 59 -24.40 34.84 -24.44
N TYR A 60 -24.87 33.60 -24.60
CA TYR A 60 -26.21 33.29 -25.06
C TYR A 60 -26.88 32.20 -24.22
N HIS A 61 -28.20 32.29 -24.10
CA HIS A 61 -29.04 31.28 -23.46
C HIS A 61 -30.11 30.76 -24.44
N PRO A 62 -30.57 29.52 -24.24
CA PRO A 62 -31.61 28.97 -25.09
C PRO A 62 -32.97 29.63 -24.81
N GLU A 63 -33.50 30.30 -25.82
CA GLU A 63 -34.89 30.75 -25.87
C GLU A 63 -35.62 29.94 -26.96
N GLY A 64 -36.13 28.76 -26.58
CA GLY A 64 -36.71 27.81 -27.53
C GLY A 64 -35.64 27.13 -28.40
N LEU A 65 -35.73 27.29 -29.72
CA LEU A 65 -34.76 26.75 -30.70
C LEU A 65 -33.84 27.87 -31.25
N THR A 66 -33.64 28.93 -30.48
CA THR A 66 -32.75 30.03 -30.81
C THR A 66 -31.92 30.41 -29.60
N CYS A 67 -30.69 30.85 -29.83
CA CYS A 67 -29.83 31.38 -28.78
C CYS A 67 -30.00 32.90 -28.70
N ALA A 68 -30.50 33.39 -27.57
CA ALA A 68 -30.70 34.80 -27.27
C ALA A 68 -29.54 35.32 -26.42
N VAL A 69 -29.13 36.58 -26.64
CA VAL A 69 -28.04 37.21 -25.89
C VAL A 69 -28.40 37.28 -24.41
N ASN A 70 -27.44 37.00 -23.53
CA ASN A 70 -27.62 37.18 -22.10
C ASN A 70 -27.62 38.67 -21.75
N THR A 71 -28.66 39.09 -21.03
CA THR A 71 -28.83 40.52 -20.64
C THR A 71 -28.59 40.76 -19.16
N GLU A 72 -28.41 39.69 -18.39
CA GLU A 72 -28.04 39.73 -16.98
C GLU A 72 -26.68 39.05 -16.83
N ASN A 73 -25.84 39.56 -15.93
CA ASN A 73 -24.53 38.98 -15.63
C ASN A 73 -24.70 37.90 -14.55
N THR A 74 -24.32 36.68 -14.87
CA THR A 74 -24.13 35.54 -13.98
C THR A 74 -22.69 35.60 -13.49
N PRO A 75 -22.42 35.42 -12.19
CA PRO A 75 -21.05 35.39 -11.72
C PRO A 75 -20.26 34.24 -12.33
N ALA A 76 -18.98 34.48 -12.64
CA ALA A 76 -18.03 33.44 -13.01
C ALA A 76 -17.97 32.29 -11.99
N ALA A 77 -17.64 31.09 -12.45
CA ALA A 77 -17.59 29.87 -11.64
C ALA A 77 -16.34 29.03 -11.92
N PHE A 78 -15.74 28.48 -10.86
CA PHE A 78 -14.64 27.51 -10.97
C PHE A 78 -15.17 26.12 -11.38
N ASP A 79 -14.50 25.50 -12.35
CA ASP A 79 -14.68 24.09 -12.74
C ASP A 79 -13.49 23.21 -12.30
N SER A 80 -12.41 23.82 -11.79
CA SER A 80 -11.28 23.14 -11.18
C SER A 80 -11.38 23.14 -9.64
N THR A 81 -10.69 22.20 -8.99
CA THR A 81 -10.57 22.14 -7.52
C THR A 81 -9.10 21.90 -7.14
N PRO A 82 -8.50 22.70 -6.25
CA PRO A 82 -7.12 22.51 -5.82
C PRO A 82 -6.96 21.27 -4.93
N SER A 83 -5.76 20.70 -4.92
CA SER A 83 -5.37 19.68 -3.93
C SER A 83 -5.38 20.28 -2.52
N ALA A 84 -5.78 19.51 -1.51
CA ALA A 84 -5.70 19.92 -0.10
C ALA A 84 -4.35 19.57 0.54
N ASP A 85 -3.43 18.97 -0.21
CA ASP A 85 -2.16 18.43 0.27
C ASP A 85 -0.98 18.96 -0.56
N ALA A 86 0.10 19.34 0.13
CA ALA A 86 1.38 19.74 -0.44
C ALA A 86 2.52 19.11 0.38
N THR A 87 3.72 19.02 -0.19
CA THR A 87 4.93 18.52 0.50
C THR A 87 5.97 19.65 0.58
N GLU A 88 6.69 19.78 1.69
CA GLU A 88 7.77 20.78 1.81
C GLU A 88 8.78 20.65 0.65
N MET A 89 9.40 21.74 0.22
CA MET A 89 10.41 21.76 -0.87
C MET A 89 9.98 21.21 -2.24
N ASP A 90 8.84 20.54 -2.35
CA ASP A 90 8.22 20.14 -3.60
C ASP A 90 7.39 21.33 -4.13
N GLU A 91 7.41 21.51 -5.45
CA GLU A 91 6.59 22.53 -6.10
C GLU A 91 5.12 22.08 -6.11
N TYR A 92 4.28 22.83 -5.43
CA TYR A 92 2.84 22.71 -5.54
C TYR A 92 2.38 23.50 -6.77
N ALA A 93 1.52 22.89 -7.58
CA ALA A 93 0.88 23.52 -8.72
C ALA A 93 -0.62 23.27 -8.70
N TYR A 94 -1.40 24.31 -8.97
CA TYR A 94 -2.83 24.23 -9.19
C TYR A 94 -3.18 24.81 -10.55
N ASP A 95 -3.61 23.93 -11.47
CA ASP A 95 -4.19 24.30 -12.76
C ASP A 95 -5.64 24.77 -12.56
N ILE A 96 -5.87 26.05 -12.82
CA ILE A 96 -7.14 26.74 -12.61
C ILE A 96 -7.94 26.71 -13.90
N VAL A 97 -9.22 26.37 -13.78
CA VAL A 97 -10.24 26.51 -14.82
C VAL A 97 -11.43 27.23 -14.21
N CYS A 98 -11.67 28.44 -14.70
CA CYS A 98 -12.85 29.23 -14.41
C CYS A 98 -13.61 29.47 -15.71
N THR A 99 -14.93 29.49 -15.63
CA THR A 99 -15.83 29.69 -16.76
C THR A 99 -16.87 30.73 -16.42
N ASP A 100 -17.36 31.40 -17.46
CA ASP A 100 -18.48 32.31 -17.36
C ASP A 100 -19.45 32.03 -18.50
N ILE A 101 -20.73 31.94 -18.16
CA ILE A 101 -21.78 31.56 -19.13
C ILE A 101 -22.20 32.74 -20.00
N ASP A 102 -21.91 33.96 -19.57
CA ASP A 102 -22.20 35.21 -20.28
C ASP A 102 -21.08 35.62 -21.24
N GLY A 103 -20.00 34.83 -21.29
CA GLY A 103 -18.89 35.04 -22.22
C GLY A 103 -18.05 36.26 -21.85
N ASP A 104 -18.10 36.68 -20.59
CA ASP A 104 -17.32 37.80 -20.09
C ASP A 104 -15.83 37.48 -20.07
N THR A 105 -15.00 38.53 -20.11
CA THR A 105 -13.56 38.37 -19.99
C THR A 105 -13.21 38.05 -18.55
N LEU A 106 -12.56 36.91 -18.34
CA LEU A 106 -12.17 36.45 -17.01
C LEU A 106 -10.77 36.91 -16.64
N VAL A 107 -10.61 37.38 -15.42
CA VAL A 107 -9.32 37.73 -14.82
C VAL A 107 -9.14 36.92 -13.54
N LEU A 108 -8.05 36.15 -13.48
CA LEU A 108 -7.68 35.39 -12.30
C LEU A 108 -6.79 36.25 -11.38
N THR A 109 -7.07 36.22 -10.08
CA THR A 109 -6.33 36.98 -9.08
C THR A 109 -6.04 36.15 -7.83
N VAL A 110 -4.94 36.47 -7.14
CA VAL A 110 -4.68 35.96 -5.79
C VAL A 110 -5.46 36.84 -4.81
N ASP A 111 -6.35 36.22 -4.04
CA ASP A 111 -7.18 36.93 -3.06
C ASP A 111 -6.38 37.26 -1.77
N GLY A 112 -6.83 38.27 -1.03
CA GLY A 112 -6.16 38.73 0.19
C GLY A 112 -6.17 37.72 1.35
N ALA A 113 -7.00 36.67 1.29
CA ALA A 113 -6.96 35.57 2.25
C ALA A 113 -5.87 34.52 1.94
N ASP A 114 -5.20 34.60 0.79
CA ASP A 114 -4.09 33.71 0.47
C ASP A 114 -2.92 33.90 1.45
N THR A 115 -2.46 32.78 2.01
CA THR A 115 -1.30 32.74 2.92
C THR A 115 -0.23 31.74 2.46
N CYS A 116 -0.48 31.01 1.38
CA CYS A 116 0.50 30.12 0.77
C CYS A 116 1.64 30.90 0.06
N GLY A 117 1.37 32.15 -0.33
CA GLY A 117 2.41 33.07 -0.81
C GLY A 117 2.98 32.70 -2.18
N GLY A 118 2.19 31.96 -2.97
CA GLY A 118 2.51 31.56 -4.32
C GLY A 118 2.38 32.66 -5.36
N THR A 119 2.69 32.30 -6.59
CA THR A 119 2.58 33.15 -7.78
C THR A 119 1.52 32.59 -8.71
N LEU A 120 0.61 33.44 -9.16
CA LEU A 120 -0.38 33.13 -10.18
C LEU A 120 0.10 33.61 -11.55
N THR A 121 -0.02 32.75 -12.55
CA THR A 121 0.04 33.11 -13.97
C THR A 121 -1.37 32.97 -14.54
N ASP A 122 -1.94 34.08 -14.99
CA ASP A 122 -3.26 34.13 -15.63
C ASP A 122 -3.08 34.15 -17.16
N ASP A 123 -3.74 33.23 -17.87
CA ASP A 123 -3.69 33.15 -19.33
C ASP A 123 -4.74 34.06 -20.00
N GLY A 124 -5.64 34.66 -19.21
CA GLY A 124 -6.61 35.67 -19.66
C GLY A 124 -7.80 35.09 -20.42
N ASP A 125 -7.99 33.78 -20.36
CA ASP A 125 -9.12 33.06 -20.96
C ASP A 125 -9.91 32.23 -19.92
N GLY A 126 -9.74 32.55 -18.63
CA GLY A 126 -10.30 31.78 -17.52
C GLY A 126 -9.43 30.61 -17.08
N THR A 127 -8.31 30.35 -17.76
CA THR A 127 -7.30 29.37 -17.34
C THR A 127 -6.05 30.04 -16.77
N GLY A 128 -5.33 29.31 -15.93
CA GLY A 128 -4.07 29.78 -15.35
C GLY A 128 -3.47 28.77 -14.40
N ILE A 129 -2.32 29.10 -13.83
CA ILE A 129 -1.61 28.23 -12.90
C ILE A 129 -1.13 29.00 -11.67
N TYR A 130 -1.46 28.50 -10.49
CA TYR A 130 -0.90 28.98 -9.22
C TYR A 130 0.18 28.03 -8.73
N VAL A 131 1.37 28.57 -8.44
CA VAL A 131 2.53 27.78 -7.97
C VAL A 131 3.12 28.33 -6.69
N PHE A 132 3.51 27.43 -5.77
CA PHE A 132 4.34 27.77 -4.61
C PHE A 132 5.18 26.57 -4.16
N THR A 133 6.22 26.83 -3.37
CA THR A 133 7.06 25.79 -2.77
C THR A 133 7.07 25.98 -1.25
N PRO A 134 6.42 25.10 -0.46
CA PRO A 134 6.45 25.20 0.99
C PRO A 134 7.89 25.12 1.52
N GLN A 135 8.27 25.96 2.48
CA GLN A 135 9.64 26.03 3.00
C GLN A 135 9.84 25.07 4.17
N VAL A 136 11.09 24.61 4.40
CA VAL A 136 11.42 23.75 5.56
C VAL A 136 11.17 24.48 6.88
N GLY A 137 10.47 23.83 7.80
CA GLY A 137 10.27 24.37 9.14
C GLY A 137 9.31 25.56 9.18
N VAL A 138 8.51 25.76 8.13
CA VAL A 138 7.17 26.31 8.35
C VAL A 138 6.50 25.35 9.31
N SER A 139 5.94 25.85 10.41
CA SER A 139 5.18 25.00 11.31
C SER A 139 4.20 24.15 10.49
N LEU A 140 4.01 22.90 10.90
CA LEU A 140 3.09 21.87 10.38
C LEU A 140 1.59 22.30 10.36
N THR A 141 1.32 23.59 10.16
CA THR A 141 0.02 24.27 10.23
C THR A 141 -0.60 24.51 8.86
N GLY A 142 0.06 24.10 7.78
CA GLY A 142 -0.46 24.31 6.43
C GLY A 142 -0.51 25.78 6.02
N CYS A 143 -1.25 26.07 4.95
CA CYS A 143 -1.55 27.42 4.49
C CYS A 143 -2.97 27.50 3.91
N VAL A 144 -3.45 28.70 3.64
CA VAL A 144 -4.73 28.95 2.96
C VAL A 144 -4.44 29.39 1.54
N LEU A 145 -4.92 28.63 0.56
CA LEU A 145 -4.95 29.02 -0.84
C LEU A 145 -6.26 29.77 -1.12
N SER A 146 -6.21 30.98 -1.67
CA SER A 146 -7.41 31.74 -2.04
C SER A 146 -7.25 32.42 -3.41
N ILE A 147 -8.05 31.99 -4.39
CA ILE A 147 -8.04 32.50 -5.76
C ILE A 147 -9.38 33.16 -6.07
N GLY A 148 -9.35 34.32 -6.72
CA GLY A 148 -10.51 35.01 -7.26
C GLY A 148 -10.58 34.89 -8.78
N CYS A 149 -11.78 34.67 -9.31
CA CYS A 149 -12.09 34.76 -10.73
C CYS A 149 -13.12 35.87 -10.94
N ASP A 150 -12.73 36.95 -11.64
CA ASP A 150 -13.53 38.15 -11.85
C ASP A 150 -13.99 38.26 -13.30
N ASP A 151 -15.29 38.46 -13.51
CA ASP A 151 -15.96 38.67 -14.79
C ASP A 151 -16.14 40.17 -15.13
N GLY A 152 -15.65 41.07 -14.27
CA GLY A 152 -15.85 42.52 -14.34
C GLY A 152 -16.97 43.05 -13.43
N SER A 153 -17.76 42.16 -12.82
CA SER A 153 -18.78 42.48 -11.81
C SER A 153 -18.32 42.18 -10.38
N GLY A 154 -17.13 41.58 -10.22
CA GLY A 154 -16.48 41.27 -8.95
C GLY A 154 -16.11 39.78 -8.85
N PRO A 155 -15.12 39.42 -8.00
CA PRO A 155 -14.57 38.09 -8.02
C PRO A 155 -15.44 37.05 -7.30
N THR A 156 -15.65 35.90 -7.94
CA THR A 156 -15.97 34.64 -7.25
C THR A 156 -14.71 34.09 -6.62
N LEU A 157 -14.76 33.72 -5.33
CA LEU A 157 -13.61 33.22 -4.58
C LEU A 157 -13.67 31.69 -4.40
N GLN A 158 -12.51 31.04 -4.56
CA GLN A 158 -12.29 29.65 -4.16
C GLN A 158 -11.17 29.59 -3.11
N THR A 159 -11.50 29.08 -1.93
CA THR A 159 -10.58 29.02 -0.79
C THR A 159 -10.41 27.58 -0.31
N THR A 160 -9.16 27.14 -0.13
CA THR A 160 -8.82 25.78 0.34
C THR A 160 -7.72 25.82 1.41
N ASN A 161 -7.89 25.04 2.48
CA ASN A 161 -6.83 24.83 3.46
C ASN A 161 -5.90 23.73 2.96
N ILE A 162 -4.62 24.06 2.77
CA ILE A 162 -3.58 23.15 2.33
C ILE A 162 -2.85 22.61 3.55
N THR A 163 -2.80 21.29 3.70
CA THR A 163 -1.94 20.60 4.67
C THR A 163 -0.56 20.41 4.05
N VAL A 164 0.49 20.85 4.74
CA VAL A 164 1.88 20.67 4.29
C VAL A 164 2.49 19.47 5.02
N HIS A 165 2.89 18.47 4.24
CA HIS A 165 3.59 17.27 4.69
C HIS A 165 5.10 17.51 4.66
N GLU A 166 5.83 17.01 5.65
CA GLU A 166 7.29 17.10 5.71
C GLU A 166 7.91 16.38 4.50
N LEU A 167 8.85 17.03 3.80
CA LEU A 167 9.64 16.34 2.79
C LEU A 167 10.70 15.51 3.49
N HIS A 168 10.57 14.20 3.33
CA HIS A 168 11.57 13.24 3.73
C HIS A 168 12.85 13.41 2.87
N LEU A 169 13.66 14.44 3.16
CA LEU A 169 14.97 14.68 2.52
C LEU A 169 16.01 13.58 2.78
N ARG A 170 15.65 12.60 3.61
CA ARG A 170 16.40 11.37 3.81
C ARG A 170 15.44 10.23 3.55
N GLU A 171 15.33 9.79 2.30
CA GLU A 171 15.02 8.39 2.08
C GLU A 171 16.07 7.63 2.88
N CYS A 172 15.64 6.82 3.83
CA CYS A 172 16.54 5.88 4.47
C CYS A 172 16.95 4.87 3.42
N LEU A 173 18.04 5.21 2.72
CA LEU A 173 18.58 4.38 1.67
C LEU A 173 19.08 3.10 2.31
N ASP A 174 18.44 2.02 1.92
CA ASP A 174 18.89 0.70 2.22
C ASP A 174 20.01 0.33 1.25
N ASP A 175 21.26 0.35 1.72
CA ASP A 175 22.43 -0.02 0.91
C ASP A 175 22.67 -1.53 0.82
N GLY A 176 21.81 -2.35 1.46
CA GLY A 176 21.93 -3.80 1.49
C GLY A 176 23.12 -4.33 2.29
N GLN A 177 23.96 -3.49 2.90
CA GLN A 177 25.23 -3.92 3.48
C GLN A 177 25.08 -4.54 4.86
N TRP A 178 24.09 -4.08 5.63
CA TRP A 178 23.85 -4.62 6.96
C TRP A 178 22.99 -5.89 6.88
N LEU A 179 23.62 -7.03 7.16
CA LEU A 179 23.03 -8.37 7.05
C LEU A 179 22.45 -8.90 8.38
N GLY A 180 22.36 -8.06 9.42
CA GLY A 180 21.92 -8.49 10.75
C GLY A 180 22.66 -9.72 11.26
N GLN A 181 21.90 -10.75 11.64
CA GLN A 181 22.44 -12.03 12.11
C GLN A 181 23.02 -12.89 10.98
N LEU A 182 22.77 -12.55 9.71
CA LEU A 182 23.22 -13.30 8.53
C LEU A 182 24.60 -12.86 8.01
N ASN A 183 25.37 -12.18 8.86
CA ASN A 183 26.74 -11.78 8.57
C ASN A 183 27.75 -12.83 9.07
N GLY A 184 27.77 -14.01 8.45
CA GLY A 184 28.56 -15.18 8.83
C GLY A 184 29.83 -14.88 9.67
N THR A 185 29.90 -15.48 10.86
CA THR A 185 30.96 -15.23 11.84
C THR A 185 31.82 -16.47 12.09
N THR A 186 33.11 -16.27 12.34
CA THR A 186 34.01 -17.34 12.81
C THR A 186 34.00 -17.51 14.34
N ASP A 187 33.33 -16.61 15.07
CA ASP A 187 33.24 -16.67 16.52
C ASP A 187 32.29 -17.79 16.95
N ALA A 188 32.81 -18.79 17.66
CA ALA A 188 32.02 -19.92 18.13
C ALA A 188 31.00 -19.58 19.24
N SER A 189 31.04 -18.36 19.78
CA SER A 189 30.09 -17.88 20.79
C SER A 189 28.99 -16.99 20.22
N SER A 190 29.07 -16.63 18.94
CA SER A 190 28.08 -15.76 18.29
C SER A 190 26.85 -16.56 17.82
N ILE A 191 25.67 -15.97 17.94
CA ILE A 191 24.41 -16.54 17.43
C ILE A 191 24.17 -16.24 15.94
N ASN A 192 25.09 -15.49 15.32
CA ASN A 192 25.04 -15.13 13.90
C ASN A 192 25.62 -16.24 13.03
N GLY A 193 25.20 -16.29 11.77
CA GLY A 193 25.55 -17.34 10.83
C GLY A 193 24.67 -17.32 9.58
N GLY A 194 24.99 -18.20 8.62
CA GLY A 194 24.27 -18.29 7.35
C GLY A 194 24.54 -17.11 6.42
N THR A 195 23.79 -17.09 5.33
CA THR A 195 23.75 -16.03 4.31
C THR A 195 22.31 -15.77 3.90
N ILE A 196 22.03 -14.66 3.23
CA ILE A 196 20.69 -14.41 2.63
C ILE A 196 20.49 -15.36 1.43
N ALA A 197 19.31 -15.94 1.31
CA ALA A 197 18.94 -16.72 0.13
C ALA A 197 18.80 -15.82 -1.11
N GLU A 198 19.38 -16.21 -2.25
CA GLU A 198 19.31 -15.41 -3.48
C GLU A 198 17.89 -15.36 -4.08
N VAL A 199 17.07 -16.36 -3.79
CA VAL A 199 15.67 -16.47 -4.21
C VAL A 199 14.80 -16.94 -3.04
N PRO A 200 13.51 -16.57 -3.00
CA PRO A 200 12.57 -17.12 -2.03
C PRO A 200 12.54 -18.65 -2.09
N TRP A 201 12.40 -19.30 -0.94
CA TRP A 201 12.28 -20.75 -0.90
C TRP A 201 10.94 -21.18 -1.48
N ASP A 202 10.99 -22.25 -2.26
CA ASP A 202 9.79 -22.86 -2.78
C ASP A 202 9.26 -23.94 -1.80
N ALA A 203 7.97 -24.25 -1.90
CA ALA A 203 7.30 -25.20 -1.01
C ALA A 203 7.88 -26.63 -1.05
N SER A 204 8.72 -26.98 -2.04
CA SER A 204 9.44 -28.26 -2.08
C SER A 204 10.61 -28.32 -1.09
N TYR A 205 11.09 -27.18 -0.60
CA TYR A 205 11.87 -27.14 0.63
C TYR A 205 10.94 -27.34 1.82
N ASP A 206 10.57 -28.60 2.05
CA ASP A 206 9.68 -29.02 3.12
C ASP A 206 10.45 -29.87 4.13
N SER A 207 10.53 -29.37 5.35
CA SER A 207 11.12 -30.05 6.50
C SER A 207 10.06 -30.57 7.46
N GLY A 208 8.77 -30.50 7.11
CA GLY A 208 7.63 -30.87 7.95
C GLY A 208 6.88 -29.68 8.56
N MET A 209 7.21 -28.44 8.16
CA MET A 209 6.58 -27.25 8.76
C MET A 209 5.09 -27.14 8.41
N ALA A 210 4.71 -27.50 7.19
CA ALA A 210 3.30 -27.47 6.76
C ALA A 210 2.42 -28.37 7.64
N GLU A 211 2.89 -29.59 7.93
CA GLU A 211 2.21 -30.52 8.84
C GLU A 211 2.14 -29.95 10.26
N LEU A 212 3.24 -29.40 10.76
CA LEU A 212 3.30 -28.84 12.11
C LEU A 212 2.35 -27.65 12.29
N LEU A 213 2.36 -26.70 11.34
CA LEU A 213 1.52 -25.50 11.39
C LEU A 213 0.03 -25.84 11.33
N ALA A 214 -0.35 -26.87 10.57
CA ALA A 214 -1.73 -27.35 10.51
C ALA A 214 -2.25 -27.91 11.84
N LEU A 215 -1.36 -28.28 12.76
CA LEU A 215 -1.70 -28.77 14.10
C LEU A 215 -1.74 -27.66 15.17
N VAL A 216 -1.38 -26.43 14.83
CA VAL A 216 -1.46 -25.29 15.75
C VAL A 216 -2.93 -24.95 16.01
N PRO A 217 -3.37 -24.86 17.28
CA PRO A 217 -4.74 -24.45 17.59
C PRO A 217 -5.09 -23.07 17.00
N VAL A 218 -6.29 -22.94 16.44
CA VAL A 218 -6.76 -21.67 15.87
C VAL A 218 -7.04 -20.65 16.98
N ASP A 219 -7.59 -21.11 18.11
CA ASP A 219 -7.96 -20.25 19.23
C ASP A 219 -6.75 -19.86 20.08
N PRO A 220 -6.55 -18.55 20.35
CA PRO A 220 -5.50 -18.08 21.25
C PRO A 220 -5.58 -18.69 22.66
N GLY A 221 -4.42 -19.01 23.23
CA GLY A 221 -4.26 -19.59 24.57
C GLY A 221 -4.39 -21.10 24.63
N GLN A 222 -4.65 -21.77 23.50
CA GLN A 222 -4.72 -23.23 23.43
C GLN A 222 -3.38 -23.86 22.99
N SER A 223 -3.19 -25.11 23.41
CA SER A 223 -2.06 -25.96 23.03
C SER A 223 -2.55 -27.31 22.51
N ALA A 224 -1.76 -27.93 21.64
CA ALA A 224 -1.98 -29.26 21.12
C ALA A 224 -0.72 -30.13 21.31
N THR A 225 -0.91 -31.36 21.79
CA THR A 225 0.15 -32.39 21.78
C THR A 225 0.29 -32.93 20.37
N VAL A 226 1.53 -33.00 19.90
CA VAL A 226 1.88 -33.43 18.54
C VAL A 226 3.05 -34.42 18.60
N ASN A 227 3.38 -35.03 17.47
CA ASN A 227 4.59 -35.85 17.32
C ASN A 227 5.10 -35.69 15.90
N VAL A 228 5.71 -34.55 15.62
CA VAL A 228 6.18 -34.17 14.29
C VAL A 228 7.68 -33.95 14.34
N THR A 229 8.43 -34.71 13.53
CA THR A 229 9.87 -34.52 13.39
C THR A 229 10.15 -33.57 12.25
N LEU A 230 10.68 -32.39 12.58
CA LEU A 230 11.22 -31.48 11.59
C LEU A 230 12.61 -31.96 11.19
N THR A 231 12.86 -32.25 9.91
CA THR A 231 14.15 -32.77 9.43
C THR A 231 14.82 -31.78 8.49
N GLY A 232 16.01 -31.30 8.85
CA GLY A 232 16.75 -30.31 8.07
C GLY A 232 16.14 -28.91 8.05
N VAL A 233 15.28 -28.55 9.02
CA VAL A 233 14.63 -27.22 9.09
C VAL A 233 15.67 -26.14 9.39
N THR A 234 15.52 -24.95 8.80
CA THR A 234 16.50 -23.86 8.98
C THR A 234 16.19 -23.04 10.24
N VAL A 235 17.21 -22.77 11.05
CA VAL A 235 17.19 -21.70 12.07
C VAL A 235 17.36 -20.36 11.36
N VAL A 236 16.32 -19.53 11.32
CA VAL A 236 16.33 -18.26 10.55
C VAL A 236 16.64 -17.03 11.40
N ALA A 237 16.29 -17.05 12.68
CA ALA A 237 16.57 -15.97 13.60
C ALA A 237 16.77 -16.51 15.01
N THR A 238 17.57 -15.82 15.81
CA THR A 238 17.83 -16.16 17.21
C THR A 238 17.83 -14.92 18.09
N TYR A 239 17.54 -15.07 19.39
CA TYR A 239 17.71 -13.97 20.34
C TYR A 239 17.89 -14.49 21.77
N TYR A 240 18.56 -13.69 22.61
CA TYR A 240 18.72 -13.99 24.03
C TYR A 240 17.44 -13.63 24.80
N ALA A 241 16.81 -14.62 25.43
CA ALA A 241 15.69 -14.39 26.33
C ALA A 241 16.15 -14.20 27.79
N PHE A 242 17.28 -14.80 28.16
CA PHE A 242 17.98 -14.69 29.43
C PHE A 242 19.49 -14.88 29.15
N PRO A 243 20.41 -14.55 30.09
CA PRO A 243 21.86 -14.54 29.83
C PRO A 243 22.40 -15.81 29.17
N ASP A 244 21.77 -16.96 29.43
CA ASP A 244 22.20 -18.27 28.93
C ASP A 244 21.14 -18.99 28.07
N LEU A 245 19.98 -18.36 27.79
CA LEU A 245 18.90 -18.97 27.00
C LEU A 245 18.75 -18.26 25.65
N VAL A 246 19.10 -18.99 24.58
CA VAL A 246 18.85 -18.57 23.20
C VAL A 246 17.53 -19.17 22.71
N ARG A 247 16.63 -18.29 22.28
CA ARG A 247 15.42 -18.66 21.54
C ARG A 247 15.69 -18.56 20.06
N MET A 248 14.91 -19.29 19.28
CA MET A 248 15.09 -19.40 17.84
C MET A 248 13.77 -19.42 17.08
N TYR A 249 13.85 -19.15 15.78
CA TYR A 249 12.78 -19.31 14.82
C TYR A 249 13.21 -20.36 13.79
N LEU A 250 12.31 -21.27 13.47
CA LEU A 250 12.53 -22.34 12.51
C LEU A 250 11.67 -22.11 11.29
N ALA A 251 12.24 -22.28 10.10
CA ALA A 251 11.51 -22.11 8.85
C ALA A 251 11.95 -23.12 7.78
N ASP A 252 11.00 -23.38 6.88
CA ASP A 252 11.23 -23.98 5.58
C ASP A 252 10.38 -23.22 4.52
N GLY A 253 10.28 -23.73 3.29
CA GLY A 253 9.51 -23.10 2.21
C GLY A 253 7.98 -23.07 2.41
N ASN A 254 7.47 -23.63 3.51
CA ASN A 254 6.04 -23.68 3.85
C ASN A 254 5.68 -22.81 5.06
N GLY A 255 6.65 -22.23 5.75
CA GLY A 255 6.39 -21.22 6.78
C GLY A 255 7.44 -21.15 7.88
N THR A 256 7.15 -20.32 8.88
CA THR A 256 8.04 -20.04 10.01
C THR A 256 7.31 -20.17 11.32
N ILE A 257 7.96 -20.76 12.33
CA ILE A 257 7.44 -20.88 13.68
C ILE A 257 8.49 -20.52 14.72
N LYS A 258 8.06 -19.82 15.77
CA LYS A 258 8.90 -19.52 16.92
C LYS A 258 9.05 -20.74 17.81
N VAL A 259 10.25 -20.97 18.34
CA VAL A 259 10.47 -21.94 19.42
C VAL A 259 10.45 -21.23 20.76
N TYR A 260 9.40 -21.48 21.55
CA TYR A 260 9.26 -21.05 22.92
C TYR A 260 9.54 -22.25 23.85
N LEU A 261 10.81 -22.48 24.17
CA LEU A 261 11.16 -23.55 25.10
C LEU A 261 11.03 -23.07 26.56
N PRO A 262 10.51 -23.91 27.47
CA PRO A 262 10.60 -23.66 28.90
C PRO A 262 12.06 -23.66 29.36
N GLN A 263 12.34 -23.10 30.54
CA GLN A 263 13.68 -23.10 31.16
C GLN A 263 14.12 -24.48 31.65
N ASP A 264 13.53 -25.56 31.13
CA ASP A 264 13.90 -26.94 31.45
C ASP A 264 15.09 -27.36 30.58
N PRO A 265 16.26 -27.68 31.16
CA PRO A 265 17.43 -28.11 30.40
C PRO A 265 17.17 -29.31 29.48
N ALA A 266 16.21 -30.19 29.83
CA ALA A 266 15.87 -31.34 28.99
C ALA A 266 15.21 -30.93 27.66
N GLN A 267 14.70 -29.71 27.56
CA GLN A 267 14.05 -29.20 26.34
C GLN A 267 15.01 -28.41 25.45
N LEU A 268 16.16 -27.98 25.99
CA LEU A 268 17.07 -27.08 25.29
C LEU A 268 17.97 -27.83 24.31
N ALA A 269 18.32 -27.16 23.21
CA ALA A 269 19.35 -27.65 22.30
C ALA A 269 20.69 -27.79 23.06
N PRO A 270 21.43 -28.90 22.91
CA PRO A 270 22.70 -29.12 23.59
C PRO A 270 23.88 -28.32 22.99
N TRP A 271 23.59 -27.40 22.07
CA TRP A 271 24.53 -26.56 21.33
C TRP A 271 23.93 -25.15 21.19
N LEU A 272 24.78 -24.16 20.93
CA LEU A 272 24.36 -22.78 20.74
C LEU A 272 23.60 -22.64 19.40
N PRO A 273 22.29 -22.29 19.42
CA PRO A 273 21.53 -22.06 18.20
C PRO A 273 22.03 -20.84 17.44
N ARG A 274 22.14 -20.99 16.12
CA ARG A 274 22.70 -19.99 15.21
C ARG A 274 21.91 -19.92 13.93
N THR A 275 21.78 -18.73 13.38
CA THR A 275 21.16 -18.55 12.05
C THR A 275 21.91 -19.34 10.97
N GLY A 276 21.18 -19.89 10.02
CA GLY A 276 21.72 -20.73 8.94
C GLY A 276 22.11 -22.16 9.36
N GLN A 277 21.84 -22.59 10.60
CA GLN A 277 21.87 -24.01 10.94
C GLN A 277 20.67 -24.72 10.35
N ARG A 278 20.88 -25.88 9.71
CA ARG A 278 19.81 -26.84 9.42
C ARG A 278 19.85 -27.92 10.47
N ILE A 279 18.68 -28.21 11.03
CA ILE A 279 18.57 -29.04 12.22
C ILE A 279 17.44 -30.05 12.09
N THR A 280 17.55 -31.09 12.89
CA THR A 280 16.48 -32.06 13.12
C THR A 280 16.02 -31.99 14.57
N VAL A 281 14.70 -31.97 14.79
CA VAL A 281 14.08 -31.99 16.12
C VAL A 281 12.63 -32.49 16.04
N THR A 282 12.19 -33.23 17.05
CA THR A 282 10.81 -33.71 17.21
C THR A 282 10.04 -32.80 18.16
N VAL A 283 9.00 -32.19 17.63
CA VAL A 283 8.07 -31.34 18.36
C VAL A 283 7.02 -32.21 19.05
N THR A 284 6.79 -31.95 20.33
CA THR A 284 5.82 -32.69 21.16
C THR A 284 4.62 -31.84 21.57
N GLN A 285 4.75 -30.52 21.48
CA GLN A 285 3.64 -29.59 21.73
C GLN A 285 3.78 -28.29 20.93
N VAL A 286 2.68 -27.87 20.32
CA VAL A 286 2.52 -26.54 19.73
C VAL A 286 1.43 -25.76 20.47
N SER A 287 1.47 -24.44 20.36
CA SER A 287 0.45 -23.57 20.93
C SER A 287 0.23 -22.34 20.07
N ASN A 288 -0.92 -21.72 20.27
CA ASN A 288 -1.21 -20.39 19.75
C ASN A 288 -1.20 -19.41 20.91
N TRP A 289 -0.11 -18.66 21.06
CA TRP A 289 0.01 -17.68 22.13
C TRP A 289 -0.44 -16.31 21.64
N ASN A 290 -1.64 -15.92 22.03
CA ASN A 290 -2.21 -14.61 21.70
C ASN A 290 -2.18 -14.27 20.20
N GLY A 291 -2.47 -15.25 19.33
CA GLY A 291 -2.41 -15.12 17.87
C GLY A 291 -1.07 -15.49 17.25
N THR A 292 -0.05 -15.86 18.05
CA THR A 292 1.28 -16.26 17.56
C THR A 292 1.46 -17.78 17.64
N PRO A 293 1.57 -18.49 16.50
CA PRO A 293 1.99 -19.88 16.47
C PRO A 293 3.38 -20.06 17.08
N GLN A 294 3.54 -21.05 17.95
CA GLN A 294 4.84 -21.38 18.54
C GLN A 294 4.95 -22.87 18.89
N ILE A 295 6.18 -23.39 18.78
CA ILE A 295 6.58 -24.65 19.39
C ILE A 295 6.74 -24.41 20.89
N GLN A 296 6.01 -25.18 21.71
CA GLN A 296 6.02 -25.07 23.16
C GLN A 296 6.92 -26.11 23.81
N LEU A 297 6.95 -27.34 23.29
CA LEU A 297 7.77 -28.44 23.79
C LEU A 297 8.35 -29.28 22.65
N VAL A 298 9.51 -29.87 22.91
CA VAL A 298 10.21 -30.83 22.06
C VAL A 298 10.48 -32.10 22.86
N ASP A 299 10.94 -33.17 22.20
CA ASP A 299 11.29 -34.41 22.89
C ASP A 299 12.59 -34.30 23.72
N GLY A 300 13.47 -33.36 23.36
CA GLY A 300 14.78 -33.15 24.01
C GLY A 300 15.87 -34.13 23.58
N GLU A 301 15.53 -35.17 22.82
CA GLU A 301 16.42 -36.28 22.47
C GLU A 301 16.87 -36.24 21.01
N SER A 302 16.02 -35.70 20.12
CA SER A 302 16.22 -35.76 18.67
C SER A 302 17.04 -34.62 18.08
N TRP A 303 17.56 -33.70 18.90
CA TRP A 303 18.33 -32.55 18.45
C TRP A 303 19.59 -32.96 17.68
N VAL A 304 19.61 -32.68 16.38
CA VAL A 304 20.78 -32.87 15.50
C VAL A 304 21.01 -31.60 14.70
N VAL A 305 22.28 -31.21 14.53
CA VAL A 305 22.68 -30.21 13.53
C VAL A 305 23.10 -30.96 12.28
N ASP A 306 22.31 -30.82 11.22
CA ASP A 306 22.53 -31.51 9.95
C ASP A 306 23.60 -30.79 9.11
N SER A 307 23.53 -29.46 9.06
CA SER A 307 24.53 -28.60 8.40
C SER A 307 24.53 -27.18 8.97
N THR A 308 25.56 -26.41 8.67
CA THR A 308 25.71 -25.01 9.09
C THR A 308 26.06 -24.11 7.92
N GLY A 309 25.84 -22.80 8.08
CA GLY A 309 26.17 -21.82 7.03
C GLY A 309 25.25 -21.90 5.81
N ASN A 310 24.04 -22.43 5.99
CA ASN A 310 23.04 -22.46 4.93
C ASN A 310 22.42 -21.08 4.73
N GLU A 311 21.82 -20.89 3.56
CA GLU A 311 21.02 -19.72 3.25
C GLU A 311 19.80 -19.62 4.18
N VAL A 312 19.32 -18.39 4.36
CA VAL A 312 18.15 -17.99 5.14
C VAL A 312 17.31 -17.06 4.28
N GLU A 313 16.04 -17.38 4.10
CA GLU A 313 15.10 -16.50 3.41
C GLU A 313 14.78 -15.28 4.28
N VAL A 314 14.85 -14.10 3.66
CA VAL A 314 14.49 -12.82 4.26
C VAL A 314 13.49 -12.15 3.35
N ALA A 315 12.30 -11.85 3.87
CA ALA A 315 11.25 -11.24 3.08
C ALA A 315 11.35 -9.71 3.15
N GLU A 316 11.52 -9.05 2.00
CA GLU A 316 11.62 -7.58 1.93
C GLU A 316 10.24 -6.92 2.11
N ARG A 317 10.17 -5.84 2.90
CA ARG A 317 8.96 -5.03 3.11
C ARG A 317 9.26 -3.55 2.83
N ASN A 318 8.33 -2.88 2.16
CA ASN A 318 8.43 -1.49 1.71
C ASN A 318 7.03 -0.94 1.41
N ALA A 319 6.95 0.28 0.88
CA ALA A 319 5.70 0.92 0.43
C ALA A 319 4.76 0.00 -0.38
N GLY A 320 5.31 -0.78 -1.32
CA GLY A 320 4.53 -1.67 -2.19
C GLY A 320 4.20 -3.03 -1.58
N VAL A 321 4.84 -3.40 -0.46
CA VAL A 321 4.63 -4.68 0.24
C VAL A 321 4.56 -4.39 1.75
N PRO A 322 3.39 -3.94 2.25
CA PRO A 322 3.23 -3.55 3.64
C PRO A 322 3.32 -4.74 4.59
N ILE A 323 3.71 -4.46 5.83
CA ILE A 323 3.77 -5.46 6.91
C ILE A 323 2.35 -5.78 7.38
N THR A 324 2.03 -7.07 7.48
CA THR A 324 0.70 -7.54 7.89
C THR A 324 0.76 -8.63 8.97
N ALA A 325 -0.41 -9.03 9.48
CA ALA A 325 -0.51 -10.16 10.41
C ALA A 325 0.01 -11.49 9.82
N ALA A 326 0.04 -11.64 8.48
CA ALA A 326 0.62 -12.82 7.83
C ALA A 326 2.14 -12.90 7.99
N ASP A 327 2.80 -11.79 8.32
CA ASP A 327 4.24 -11.74 8.51
C ASP A 327 4.67 -12.20 9.91
N VAL A 328 3.74 -12.45 10.83
CA VAL A 328 4.07 -12.90 12.19
C VAL A 328 4.95 -14.16 12.12
N ASN A 329 6.06 -14.14 12.87
CA ASN A 329 7.19 -15.08 12.84
C ASN A 329 8.07 -15.04 11.59
N VAL A 330 7.64 -14.45 10.46
CA VAL A 330 8.44 -14.34 9.24
C VAL A 330 9.61 -13.40 9.47
N LEU A 331 10.80 -13.84 9.09
CA LEU A 331 12.00 -13.01 9.05
C LEU A 331 11.86 -12.02 7.89
N ILE A 332 11.75 -10.74 8.23
CA ILE A 332 11.64 -9.68 7.24
C ILE A 332 12.87 -8.78 7.28
N ARG A 333 13.02 -7.99 6.23
CA ARG A 333 13.86 -6.80 6.19
C ARG A 333 13.03 -5.59 5.82
N VAL A 334 13.23 -4.49 6.55
CA VAL A 334 12.55 -3.22 6.32
C VAL A 334 13.45 -2.09 6.77
N THR A 335 13.50 -1.02 5.97
CA THR A 335 14.24 0.19 6.26
C THR A 335 13.30 1.38 6.22
N GLY A 336 13.43 2.28 7.19
CA GLY A 336 12.56 3.44 7.31
C GLY A 336 13.07 4.50 8.28
N THR A 337 12.28 5.54 8.47
CA THR A 337 12.54 6.69 9.33
C THR A 337 11.70 6.59 10.60
N LEU A 338 12.30 6.81 11.76
CA LEU A 338 11.53 6.97 12.99
C LEU A 338 10.81 8.32 12.98
N ILE A 339 9.48 8.33 13.12
CA ILE A 339 8.65 9.55 13.06
C ILE A 339 8.05 9.93 14.42
N SER A 340 8.41 9.21 15.49
CA SER A 340 7.93 9.48 16.83
C SER A 340 9.01 9.37 17.89
N ASP A 341 8.83 10.06 19.01
CA ASP A 341 9.59 9.80 20.22
C ASP A 341 9.25 8.41 20.79
N GLY A 342 10.17 7.90 21.61
CA GLY A 342 9.99 6.63 22.30
C GLY A 342 9.02 6.75 23.45
N VAL A 343 7.93 5.98 23.42
CA VAL A 343 6.95 5.88 24.51
C VAL A 343 6.99 4.50 25.15
N GLY A 344 6.88 4.42 26.48
CA GLY A 344 6.81 3.14 27.17
C GLY A 344 5.59 2.34 26.72
N CYS A 345 5.79 1.09 26.27
CA CYS A 345 4.72 0.29 25.65
C CYS A 345 4.68 -1.16 26.13
N GLY A 346 4.93 -1.36 27.43
CA GLY A 346 4.80 -2.63 28.13
C GLY A 346 6.14 -3.31 28.41
N GLY A 347 6.32 -3.73 29.66
CA GLY A 347 7.63 -4.16 30.17
C GLY A 347 8.62 -3.00 30.21
N ASP A 348 9.90 -3.31 29.99
CA ASP A 348 10.99 -2.35 29.96
C ASP A 348 11.31 -1.84 28.53
N LEU A 349 10.31 -1.90 27.63
CA LEU A 349 10.48 -1.55 26.21
C LEU A 349 9.81 -0.22 25.85
N PHE A 350 10.44 0.48 24.91
CA PHE A 350 9.96 1.69 24.26
C PHE A 350 9.44 1.36 22.86
N CYS A 351 8.35 2.03 22.46
CA CYS A 351 7.77 1.95 21.14
C CYS A 351 7.97 3.26 20.40
N TYR A 352 8.29 3.10 19.13
CA TYR A 352 8.47 4.14 18.14
C TYR A 352 7.59 3.81 16.93
N GLN A 353 7.22 4.81 16.15
CA GLN A 353 6.62 4.62 14.84
C GLN A 353 7.70 4.70 13.77
N LEU A 354 7.81 3.66 12.96
CA LEU A 354 8.71 3.58 11.82
C LEU A 354 7.89 3.80 10.55
N ASP A 355 8.14 4.91 9.87
CA ASP A 355 7.66 5.15 8.51
C ASP A 355 8.64 4.49 7.52
N TYR A 356 8.14 3.53 6.75
CA TYR A 356 8.90 2.80 5.74
C TYR A 356 8.27 2.95 4.34
N GLY A 357 7.44 4.00 4.17
CA GLY A 357 6.77 4.37 2.93
C GLY A 357 5.43 3.68 2.66
N ALA A 358 4.96 2.80 3.56
CA ALA A 358 3.61 2.24 3.46
C ALA A 358 2.53 3.23 3.95
N ASP A 359 1.26 2.97 3.60
CA ASP A 359 0.13 3.81 4.00
C ASP A 359 0.03 4.08 5.52
N GLN A 360 0.55 3.17 6.33
CA GLN A 360 0.59 3.28 7.78
C GLN A 360 1.97 2.88 8.31
N PRO A 361 2.49 3.61 9.32
CA PRO A 361 3.74 3.25 9.97
C PRO A 361 3.60 1.92 10.72
N VAL A 362 4.73 1.24 10.94
CA VAL A 362 4.79 0.05 11.79
C VAL A 362 5.38 0.41 13.15
N THR A 363 4.89 -0.22 14.20
CA THR A 363 5.48 -0.04 15.53
C THR A 363 6.82 -0.77 15.62
N PHE A 364 7.88 -0.01 15.87
CA PHE A 364 9.21 -0.52 16.24
C PHE A 364 9.38 -0.47 17.75
N ARG A 365 9.76 -1.60 18.35
CA ARG A 365 9.79 -1.79 19.79
C ARG A 365 11.15 -2.28 20.26
N THR A 366 11.78 -1.54 21.17
CA THR A 366 13.15 -1.82 21.59
C THR A 366 13.40 -1.48 23.06
N ALA A 367 14.45 -2.05 23.65
CA ALA A 367 14.87 -1.76 25.02
C ALA A 367 15.61 -0.41 25.16
N THR A 368 16.06 0.19 24.04
CA THR A 368 16.74 1.49 24.08
C THR A 368 15.75 2.65 23.96
N SER A 369 15.89 3.63 24.85
CA SER A 369 15.19 4.92 24.76
C SER A 369 15.98 5.99 24.01
N MET A 370 17.18 5.67 23.51
CA MET A 370 18.11 6.65 22.94
C MET A 370 17.79 7.03 21.49
N LEU A 371 16.84 6.34 20.85
CA LEU A 371 16.44 6.66 19.48
C LEU A 371 15.57 7.92 19.48
N GLN A 372 15.69 8.69 18.41
CA GLN A 372 15.02 9.97 18.22
C GLN A 372 14.32 9.96 16.86
N PRO A 373 13.28 10.81 16.69
CA PRO A 373 12.72 11.09 15.38
C PRO A 373 13.81 11.46 14.36
N ASN A 374 13.56 11.16 13.09
CA ASN A 374 14.43 11.40 11.93
C ASN A 374 15.71 10.54 11.86
N LEU A 375 15.86 9.54 12.74
CA LEU A 375 16.87 8.50 12.56
C LEU A 375 16.41 7.49 11.51
N CYS A 376 17.35 7.09 10.66
CA CYS A 376 17.15 5.94 9.80
C CYS A 376 17.37 4.66 10.56
N LEU A 377 16.49 3.69 10.32
CA LEU A 377 16.52 2.39 10.96
C LEU A 377 16.31 1.29 9.92
N THR A 378 17.19 0.30 9.94
CA THR A 378 16.99 -0.97 9.24
C THR A 378 16.72 -2.05 10.28
N PHE A 379 15.62 -2.77 10.12
CA PHE A 379 15.28 -3.95 10.90
C PHE A 379 15.41 -5.19 10.02
N MET A 380 16.10 -6.21 10.52
CA MET A 380 16.15 -7.55 9.93
C MET A 380 15.92 -8.58 11.03
N GLY A 381 14.68 -9.01 11.16
CA GLY A 381 14.25 -9.88 12.25
C GLY A 381 12.82 -10.42 12.04
N PRO A 382 12.37 -11.34 12.88
CA PRO A 382 11.01 -11.86 12.82
C PRO A 382 9.97 -10.80 13.21
N VAL A 383 8.88 -10.68 12.45
CA VAL A 383 7.74 -9.87 12.91
C VAL A 383 7.10 -10.53 14.12
N THR A 384 6.82 -9.71 15.14
CA THR A 384 6.18 -10.14 16.37
C THR A 384 4.75 -9.65 16.43
N LEU A 385 3.90 -10.28 17.24
CA LEU A 385 2.54 -9.83 17.48
C LEU A 385 2.42 -9.31 18.92
N PHE A 386 1.92 -8.10 19.09
CA PHE A 386 1.65 -7.52 20.40
C PHE A 386 0.35 -6.73 20.38
N ASN A 387 -0.53 -7.00 21.36
CA ASN A 387 -1.88 -6.47 21.41
C ASN A 387 -2.70 -6.67 20.12
N GLY A 388 -2.44 -7.75 19.38
CA GLY A 388 -3.15 -8.07 18.13
C GLY A 388 -2.59 -7.38 16.88
N GLU A 389 -1.57 -6.52 17.03
CA GLU A 389 -0.94 -5.81 15.91
C GLU A 389 0.46 -6.37 15.60
N PRO A 390 0.85 -6.49 14.31
CA PRO A 390 2.21 -6.84 13.92
C PRO A 390 3.17 -5.71 14.27
N GLN A 391 4.33 -6.05 14.83
CA GLN A 391 5.34 -5.10 15.31
C GLN A 391 6.75 -5.65 15.10
N LEU A 392 7.71 -4.73 14.98
CA LEU A 392 9.13 -5.02 14.88
C LEU A 392 9.74 -4.94 16.28
N THR A 393 9.95 -6.08 16.94
CA THR A 393 10.50 -6.09 18.31
C THR A 393 11.93 -6.57 18.31
N THR A 394 12.83 -5.80 18.91
CA THR A 394 14.20 -6.20 19.21
C THR A 394 14.54 -5.95 20.69
N TYR A 395 15.36 -6.79 21.28
CA TYR A 395 15.82 -6.63 22.67
C TYR A 395 17.26 -6.12 22.76
N GLY A 396 17.90 -5.92 21.61
CA GLY A 396 19.28 -5.47 21.49
C GLY A 396 19.56 -4.95 20.08
N THR A 397 20.80 -5.11 19.61
CA THR A 397 21.23 -4.67 18.28
C THR A 397 21.25 -5.80 17.25
N ASP A 398 20.83 -7.01 17.63
CA ASP A 398 20.94 -8.21 16.77
C ASP A 398 20.08 -8.10 15.51
N TRP A 399 18.92 -7.45 15.62
CA TRP A 399 17.93 -7.32 14.53
C TRP A 399 17.70 -5.90 14.05
N SER A 400 18.47 -4.91 14.53
CA SER A 400 18.33 -3.55 14.02
C SER A 400 19.62 -2.76 14.08
N VAL A 401 19.81 -1.89 13.10
CA VAL A 401 20.84 -0.84 13.07
C VAL A 401 20.19 0.50 12.80
N TRP A 402 20.79 1.58 13.29
CA TRP A 402 20.34 2.96 13.07
C TRP A 402 21.53 3.88 12.75
N PHE A 403 21.31 4.94 11.97
CA PHE A 403 22.36 5.83 11.44
C PHE A 403 21.89 7.23 11.05
#